data_AF-A0A533VVI2-F1
#
_entry.id   AF-A0A533VVI2-F1
#
_cell.length_a   1.000
_cell.length_b   1.000
_cell.length_c   1.000
_cell.angle_alpha   90.00
_cell.angle_beta   90.00
_cell.angle_gamma   90.00
#
_symmetry.space_group_name_H-M   'P 1'
#
loop_
_entity.id
_entity.type
_entity.pdbx_description
1 polymer ?
#
loop_
_entity_poly.entity_id
_entity_poly.type
_entity_poly.pdbx_seq_one_letter_code
_entity_poly.pdbx_strand_id
1 'polypeptide(L)'
;MSRFGISLPVAVVALILISSVPVPQRASSNGIPIQHVVVIVQENHSFASYVGTYPSANGLPPGVALPAKPNGTASVKPFPLNSDVPPRDICNSWGCAHAEFDGGKMDGFVYTAASVMTMGYFDYHQIPYYRDYASQYVLSASQPISGGDLEYSLLLAVVVLGVVAALRRFGRWRW
;
A
#
# COMPACT_ATOMS: atom_id res chain seq x y z
N MET A 1 -43.19 58.60 42.03
CA MET A 1 -42.90 57.50 43.00
C MET A 1 -42.42 56.32 42.17
N SER A 2 -41.12 56.20 41.86
CA SER A 2 -40.10 55.44 42.62
C SER A 2 -40.42 53.94 42.69
N ARG A 3 -39.65 52.96 42.20
CA ARG A 3 -38.31 52.86 41.58
C ARG A 3 -38.22 51.49 40.86
N PHE A 4 -37.49 51.43 39.75
CA PHE A 4 -37.02 50.19 39.11
C PHE A 4 -36.14 49.39 40.08
N GLY A 5 -36.34 48.08 40.17
CA GLY A 5 -35.50 47.14 40.93
C GLY A 5 -34.83 46.13 39.99
N ILE A 6 -33.51 46.28 39.82
CA ILE A 6 -32.62 45.37 39.08
C ILE A 6 -32.31 44.15 39.96
N SER A 7 -32.38 42.93 39.41
CA SER A 7 -31.56 41.80 39.88
C SER A 7 -31.27 40.78 38.77
N LEU A 8 -30.33 41.13 37.89
CA LEU A 8 -29.37 40.16 37.34
C LEU A 8 -28.22 40.09 38.37
N PRO A 9 -27.56 38.94 38.70
CA PRO A 9 -27.23 37.84 37.78
C PRO A 9 -27.03 36.43 38.42
N VAL A 10 -27.70 35.36 37.96
CA VAL A 10 -27.27 33.97 38.33
C VAL A 10 -27.16 33.02 37.13
N ALA A 11 -27.36 33.50 35.89
CA ALA A 11 -27.24 32.66 34.70
C ALA A 11 -25.79 32.47 34.18
N VAL A 12 -24.75 32.96 34.88
CA VAL A 12 -23.36 33.00 34.33
C VAL A 12 -22.34 32.22 35.17
N VAL A 13 -22.72 31.61 36.30
CA VAL A 13 -21.77 30.81 37.09
C VAL A 13 -21.75 29.36 36.62
N ALA A 14 -20.78 29.09 35.75
CA ALA A 14 -19.97 27.88 35.75
C ALA A 14 -20.69 26.54 35.47
N LEU A 15 -21.08 26.33 34.21
CA LEU A 15 -20.97 24.99 33.61
C LEU A 15 -20.01 25.02 32.42
N ILE A 16 -18.86 25.65 32.61
CA ILE A 16 -17.64 25.33 31.87
C ILE A 16 -16.99 24.17 32.63
N LEU A 17 -17.63 23.00 32.62
CA LEU A 17 -16.92 21.75 32.74
C LEU A 17 -16.31 21.49 31.36
N ILE A 18 -15.27 22.26 31.02
CA ILE A 18 -14.29 21.79 30.06
C ILE A 18 -13.64 20.63 30.79
N SER A 19 -14.18 19.43 30.58
CA SER A 19 -13.41 18.21 30.68
C SER A 19 -12.15 18.49 29.87
N SER A 20 -11.05 18.68 30.58
CA SER A 20 -9.70 18.65 30.02
C SER A 20 -9.52 17.26 29.43
N VAL A 21 -10.01 17.08 28.20
CA VAL A 21 -9.64 15.93 27.38
C VAL A 21 -8.13 15.99 27.33
N PRO A 22 -7.41 15.00 27.89
CA PRO A 22 -5.96 15.00 27.80
C PRO A 22 -5.63 15.03 26.32
N VAL A 23 -5.05 16.14 25.86
CA VAL A 23 -4.45 16.21 24.53
C VAL A 23 -3.40 15.11 24.55
N PRO A 24 -3.46 14.10 23.65
CA PRO A 24 -2.45 13.06 23.62
C PRO A 24 -1.08 13.73 23.52
N GLN A 25 -0.30 13.58 24.59
CA GLN A 25 1.04 14.12 24.67
C GLN A 25 1.82 13.50 23.52
N ARG A 26 2.31 14.33 22.60
CA ARG A 26 3.12 13.86 21.46
C ARG A 26 4.22 12.98 22.02
N ALA A 27 4.24 11.71 21.62
CA ALA A 27 5.35 10.84 21.91
C ALA A 27 6.63 11.60 21.53
N SER A 28 7.57 11.72 22.48
CA SER A 28 8.89 12.27 22.20
C SER A 28 9.45 11.41 21.07
N SER A 29 9.53 12.01 19.87
CA SER A 29 10.20 11.32 18.80
C SER A 29 11.67 11.29 19.18
N ASN A 30 12.26 10.09 19.20
CA ASN A 30 13.68 9.84 19.55
C ASN A 30 14.60 10.47 18.49
N GLY A 31 14.59 11.80 18.34
CA GLY A 31 15.26 12.54 17.28
C GLY A 31 14.65 12.38 15.88
N ILE A 32 13.62 11.55 15.70
CA ILE A 32 12.97 11.34 14.38
C ILE A 32 11.96 12.47 14.13
N PRO A 33 12.09 13.30 13.09
CA PRO A 33 11.22 14.47 12.91
C PRO A 33 9.79 14.13 12.43
N ILE A 34 9.37 12.86 12.46
CA ILE A 34 8.07 12.39 11.96
C ILE A 34 7.04 12.46 13.10
N GLN A 35 5.95 13.22 12.87
CA GLN A 35 4.86 13.42 13.86
C GLN A 35 3.58 12.66 13.50
N HIS A 36 3.39 12.35 12.22
CA HIS A 36 2.23 11.66 11.69
C HIS A 36 2.67 10.63 10.68
N VAL A 37 2.09 9.44 10.77
CA VAL A 37 2.28 8.36 9.80
C VAL A 37 0.92 8.06 9.21
N VAL A 38 0.81 8.21 7.89
CA VAL A 38 -0.35 7.75 7.13
C VAL A 38 0.08 6.47 6.41
N VAL A 39 -0.62 5.38 6.68
CA VAL A 39 -0.39 4.10 6.02
C VAL A 39 -1.51 3.87 5.03
N ILE A 40 -1.15 3.78 3.75
CA ILE A 40 -2.06 3.42 2.67
C ILE A 40 -1.73 1.98 2.29
N VAL A 41 -2.70 1.08 2.48
CA VAL A 41 -2.57 -0.33 2.11
C VAL A 41 -3.37 -0.56 0.83
N GLN A 42 -2.70 -1.13 -0.17
CA GLN A 42 -3.34 -1.62 -1.39
C GLN A 42 -3.41 -3.14 -1.34
N GLU A 43 -4.38 -3.69 -2.05
CA GLU A 43 -4.62 -5.14 -2.15
C GLU A 43 -4.13 -5.67 -3.50
N ASN A 44 -3.83 -6.97 -3.56
CA ASN A 44 -3.72 -7.77 -4.79
C ASN A 44 -2.76 -7.25 -5.88
N HIS A 45 -1.63 -6.64 -5.51
CA HIS A 45 -0.59 -6.22 -6.46
C HIS A 45 0.81 -6.64 -6.05
N SER A 46 1.52 -7.42 -6.89
CA SER A 46 2.90 -7.83 -6.59
C SER A 46 3.88 -6.69 -6.87
N PHE A 47 5.05 -6.74 -6.23
CA PHE A 47 6.14 -5.81 -6.53
C PHE A 47 6.52 -5.92 -8.02
N ALA A 48 6.59 -7.13 -8.55
CA ALA A 48 6.88 -7.38 -9.96
C ALA A 48 5.83 -6.76 -10.91
N SER A 49 4.54 -6.81 -10.56
CA SER A 49 3.49 -6.26 -11.43
C SER A 49 3.46 -4.73 -11.41
N TYR A 50 3.79 -4.06 -10.30
CA TYR A 50 3.75 -2.60 -10.19
C TYR A 50 5.07 -1.91 -10.52
N VAL A 51 6.18 -2.48 -10.10
CA VAL A 51 7.50 -1.84 -10.14
C VAL A 51 8.56 -2.71 -10.80
N GLY A 52 8.22 -3.88 -11.34
CA GLY A 52 9.15 -4.75 -12.06
C GLY A 52 9.76 -4.13 -13.31
N THR A 53 9.13 -3.10 -13.89
CA THR A 53 9.69 -2.32 -15.01
C THR A 53 10.26 -0.97 -14.57
N TYR A 54 10.35 -0.70 -13.26
CA TYR A 54 10.94 0.54 -12.76
C TYR A 54 12.48 0.51 -12.91
N PRO A 55 13.12 1.54 -13.48
CA PRO A 55 14.55 1.51 -13.78
C PRO A 55 15.47 1.25 -12.58
N SER A 56 15.09 1.70 -11.39
CA SER A 56 15.88 1.56 -10.16
C SER A 56 15.43 0.41 -9.25
N ALA A 57 14.48 -0.41 -9.70
CA ALA A 57 14.07 -1.62 -8.97
C ALA A 57 14.90 -2.83 -9.43
N ASN A 58 14.96 -3.86 -8.58
CA ASN A 58 15.33 -5.20 -9.02
C ASN A 58 14.17 -5.71 -9.90
N GLY A 59 14.21 -5.32 -11.17
CA GLY A 59 13.11 -5.47 -12.11
C GLY A 59 12.83 -6.93 -12.50
N LEU A 60 11.99 -7.09 -13.52
CA LEU A 60 11.73 -8.39 -14.14
C LEU A 60 13.03 -8.95 -14.74
N PRO A 61 13.42 -10.20 -14.43
CA PRO A 61 14.64 -10.77 -15.00
C PRO A 61 14.60 -10.76 -16.54
N PRO A 62 15.68 -10.33 -17.22
CA PRO A 62 15.71 -10.29 -18.68
C PRO A 62 15.40 -11.67 -19.29
N GLY A 63 14.47 -11.70 -20.23
CA GLY A 63 14.10 -12.93 -20.93
C GLY A 63 13.30 -13.94 -20.11
N VAL A 64 12.82 -13.58 -18.92
CA VAL A 64 11.99 -14.47 -18.11
C VAL A 64 10.76 -14.96 -18.89
N ALA A 65 10.52 -16.26 -18.83
CA ALA A 65 9.36 -16.92 -19.38
C ALA A 65 9.03 -18.11 -18.47
N LEU A 66 7.80 -18.15 -17.94
CA LEU A 66 7.39 -19.20 -17.01
C LEU A 66 6.61 -20.30 -17.73
N PRO A 67 6.73 -21.57 -17.33
CA PRO A 67 6.06 -22.68 -17.98
C PRO A 67 4.54 -22.54 -17.88
N ALA A 68 3.83 -22.74 -19.00
CA ALA A 68 2.35 -22.69 -19.02
C ALA A 68 1.72 -23.93 -18.37
N LYS A 69 2.46 -25.04 -18.29
CA LYS A 69 2.09 -26.31 -17.65
C LYS A 69 3.33 -27.01 -17.11
N PRO A 70 3.21 -27.84 -16.06
CA PRO A 70 4.31 -28.68 -15.61
C PRO A 70 4.82 -29.58 -16.74
N ASN A 71 6.14 -29.65 -16.94
CA ASN A 71 6.81 -30.45 -17.98
C ASN A 71 6.37 -30.14 -19.43
N GLY A 72 5.73 -28.99 -19.67
CA GLY A 72 5.37 -28.53 -21.02
C GLY A 72 6.48 -27.73 -21.69
N THR A 73 6.40 -27.56 -23.01
CA THR A 73 7.32 -26.71 -23.78
C THR A 73 6.81 -25.28 -23.95
N ALA A 74 5.51 -25.03 -23.73
CA ALA A 74 4.92 -23.71 -23.81
C ALA A 74 5.27 -22.87 -22.57
N SER A 75 5.63 -21.61 -22.80
CA SER A 75 5.96 -20.64 -21.75
C SER A 75 5.29 -19.30 -21.97
N VAL A 76 5.03 -18.57 -20.89
CA VAL A 76 4.43 -17.24 -20.91
C VAL A 76 5.46 -16.21 -20.46
N LYS A 77 5.68 -15.19 -21.28
CA LYS A 77 6.53 -14.04 -20.95
C LYS A 77 5.71 -12.97 -20.25
N PRO A 78 6.33 -12.10 -19.43
CA PRO A 78 5.65 -10.92 -18.91
C PRO A 78 5.07 -10.07 -20.03
N PHE A 79 3.88 -9.51 -19.81
CA PHE A 79 3.20 -8.63 -20.76
C PHE A 79 2.53 -7.44 -20.08
N PRO A 80 2.42 -6.29 -20.76
CA PRO A 80 1.72 -5.15 -20.20
C PRO A 80 0.21 -5.45 -20.12
N LEU A 81 -0.38 -5.16 -18.97
CA LEU A 81 -1.83 -5.01 -18.85
C LEU A 81 -2.26 -3.76 -19.63
N ASN A 82 -3.52 -3.61 -20.02
CA ASN A 82 -4.08 -2.37 -20.62
C ASN A 82 -5.61 -2.48 -20.74
N SER A 83 -6.25 -1.61 -21.51
CA SER A 83 -7.69 -1.69 -21.78
C SER A 83 -8.10 -2.96 -22.54
N ASP A 84 -7.23 -3.47 -23.41
CA ASP A 84 -7.48 -4.67 -24.22
C ASP A 84 -7.22 -5.95 -23.41
N VAL A 85 -6.29 -5.89 -22.46
CA VAL A 85 -5.95 -6.94 -21.50
C VAL A 85 -6.17 -6.39 -20.08
N PRO A 86 -7.43 -6.25 -19.65
CA PRO A 86 -7.75 -5.65 -18.37
C PRO A 86 -7.21 -6.52 -17.23
N PRO A 87 -6.76 -5.92 -16.12
CA PRO A 87 -6.39 -6.65 -14.92
C PRO A 87 -7.54 -7.55 -14.46
N ARG A 88 -7.19 -8.74 -14.00
CA ARG A 88 -8.14 -9.69 -13.41
C ARG A 88 -7.62 -10.10 -12.05
N ASP A 89 -8.54 -10.33 -11.14
CA ASP A 89 -8.21 -10.93 -9.86
C ASP A 89 -7.71 -12.36 -10.08
N ILE A 90 -6.68 -12.73 -9.32
CA ILE A 90 -6.02 -14.03 -9.37
C ILE A 90 -6.04 -14.58 -7.95
N CYS A 91 -5.98 -15.90 -7.81
CA CYS A 91 -5.90 -16.50 -6.49
C CYS A 91 -4.74 -15.91 -5.67
N ASN A 92 -5.09 -15.28 -4.57
CA ASN A 92 -4.20 -14.60 -3.62
C ASN A 92 -4.18 -15.31 -2.25
N SER A 93 -4.69 -16.55 -2.18
CA SER A 93 -4.71 -17.32 -0.94
C SER A 93 -3.33 -17.87 -0.59
N TRP A 94 -3.12 -18.19 0.70
CA TRP A 94 -1.91 -18.86 1.18
C TRP A 94 -1.56 -20.11 0.36
N GLY A 95 -2.57 -20.94 0.03
CA GLY A 95 -2.37 -22.19 -0.69
C GLY A 95 -1.90 -21.96 -2.13
N CYS A 96 -2.46 -20.95 -2.79
CA CYS A 96 -2.03 -20.55 -4.12
C CYS A 96 -0.60 -20.00 -4.11
N ALA A 97 -0.29 -19.10 -3.18
CA ALA A 97 1.06 -18.54 -3.06
C ALA A 97 2.12 -19.63 -2.80
N HIS A 98 1.82 -20.64 -1.97
CA HIS A 98 2.75 -21.75 -1.72
C HIS A 98 2.91 -22.67 -2.93
N ALA A 99 1.83 -22.90 -3.68
CA ALA A 99 1.89 -23.65 -4.93
C ALA A 99 2.69 -22.90 -6.00
N GLU A 100 2.50 -21.58 -6.13
CA GLU A 100 3.20 -20.71 -7.06
C GLU A 100 4.70 -20.58 -6.75
N PHE A 101 5.04 -20.56 -5.46
CA PHE A 101 6.42 -20.59 -4.98
C PHE A 101 7.18 -21.84 -5.44
N ASP A 102 6.47 -22.96 -5.67
CA ASP A 102 7.00 -24.28 -6.06
C ASP A 102 8.30 -24.66 -5.33
N GLY A 103 8.28 -24.63 -3.99
CA GLY A 103 9.44 -24.98 -3.17
C GLY A 103 10.67 -24.11 -3.38
N GLY A 104 10.49 -22.88 -3.90
CA GLY A 104 11.54 -21.90 -4.15
C GLY A 104 12.02 -21.81 -5.59
N LYS A 105 11.46 -22.61 -6.51
CA LYS A 105 11.78 -22.54 -7.93
C LYS A 105 11.16 -21.33 -8.63
N MET A 106 10.04 -20.82 -8.11
CA MET A 106 9.35 -19.62 -8.62
C MET A 106 8.87 -19.75 -10.08
N ASP A 107 8.52 -20.95 -10.52
CA ASP A 107 8.01 -21.25 -11.86
C ASP A 107 6.54 -21.71 -11.89
N GLY A 108 5.88 -21.74 -10.72
CA GLY A 108 4.51 -22.22 -10.54
C GLY A 108 3.40 -21.31 -11.06
N PHE A 109 3.67 -20.01 -11.16
CA PHE A 109 2.68 -18.94 -11.32
C PHE A 109 1.60 -19.16 -12.40
N VAL A 110 1.97 -19.61 -13.60
CA VAL A 110 1.00 -19.67 -14.71
C VAL A 110 0.07 -20.87 -14.56
N TYR A 111 0.63 -22.04 -14.21
CA TYR A 111 -0.12 -23.29 -14.24
C TYR A 111 -0.89 -23.57 -12.95
N THR A 112 -0.42 -23.08 -11.79
CA THR A 112 -1.17 -23.20 -10.53
C THR A 112 -2.37 -22.26 -10.51
N ALA A 113 -2.22 -21.04 -11.01
CA ALA A 113 -3.30 -20.07 -11.16
C ALA A 113 -4.23 -20.38 -12.35
N ALA A 114 -3.83 -21.30 -13.23
CA ALA A 114 -4.49 -21.60 -14.50
C ALA A 114 -4.80 -20.33 -15.32
N SER A 115 -3.91 -19.34 -15.25
CA SER A 115 -4.12 -18.01 -15.81
C SER A 115 -2.80 -17.37 -16.21
N VAL A 116 -2.75 -16.84 -17.43
CA VAL A 116 -1.59 -16.06 -17.90
C VAL A 116 -1.49 -14.70 -17.22
N MET A 117 -2.55 -14.26 -16.55
CA MET A 117 -2.61 -12.94 -15.90
C MET A 117 -1.57 -12.79 -14.79
N THR A 118 -1.02 -13.88 -14.25
CA THR A 118 0.08 -13.86 -13.28
C THR A 118 1.36 -13.24 -13.85
N MET A 119 1.48 -13.18 -15.18
CA MET A 119 2.59 -12.55 -15.91
C MET A 119 2.29 -11.12 -16.34
N GLY A 120 1.12 -10.57 -15.97
CA GLY A 120 0.75 -9.19 -16.27
C GLY A 120 1.49 -8.16 -15.42
N TYR A 121 1.94 -7.06 -16.02
CA TYR A 121 2.51 -5.92 -15.30
C TYR A 121 1.91 -4.59 -15.76
N PHE A 122 2.00 -3.57 -14.91
CA PHE A 122 1.66 -2.19 -15.24
C PHE A 122 2.90 -1.40 -15.67
N ASP A 123 2.80 -0.69 -16.78
CA ASP A 123 3.82 0.25 -17.22
C ASP A 123 3.69 1.62 -16.57
N TYR A 124 4.50 2.58 -17.00
CA TYR A 124 4.45 3.95 -16.50
C TYR A 124 3.12 4.67 -16.82
N HIS A 125 2.59 4.47 -18.01
CA HIS A 125 1.40 5.17 -18.49
C HIS A 125 0.12 4.75 -17.76
N GLN A 126 0.11 3.54 -17.21
CA GLN A 126 -1.05 3.00 -16.51
C GLN A 126 -1.13 3.41 -15.04
N ILE A 127 0.01 3.59 -14.39
CA ILE A 127 0.10 3.93 -12.97
C ILE A 127 1.04 5.12 -12.71
N PRO A 128 0.85 6.27 -13.39
CA PRO A 128 1.82 7.36 -13.38
C PRO A 128 2.07 7.92 -11.97
N TYR A 129 1.03 8.07 -11.16
CA TYR A 129 1.18 8.58 -9.78
C TYR A 129 2.06 7.69 -8.92
N TYR A 130 1.96 6.37 -9.08
CA TYR A 130 2.79 5.42 -8.33
C TYR A 130 4.26 5.51 -8.74
N ARG A 131 4.53 5.77 -10.03
CA ARG A 131 5.88 5.98 -10.55
C ARG A 131 6.47 7.31 -10.11
N ASP A 132 5.66 8.35 -10.06
CA ASP A 132 6.06 9.66 -9.55
C ASP A 132 6.45 9.55 -8.08
N TYR A 133 5.65 8.88 -7.25
CA TYR A 133 6.00 8.63 -5.85
C TYR A 133 7.31 7.84 -5.73
N ALA A 134 7.48 6.76 -6.50
CA ALA A 134 8.72 5.98 -6.49
C ALA A 134 9.95 6.78 -6.94
N SER A 135 9.78 7.82 -7.78
CA SER A 135 10.88 8.69 -8.23
C SER A 135 11.26 9.80 -7.24
N GLN A 136 10.31 10.23 -6.41
CA GLN A 136 10.49 11.35 -5.48
C GLN A 136 10.78 10.88 -4.04
N TYR A 137 10.40 9.65 -3.72
CA TYR A 137 10.48 9.07 -2.38
C TYR A 137 11.16 7.70 -2.42
N VAL A 138 11.27 7.08 -1.25
CA VAL A 138 11.91 5.78 -1.09
C VAL A 138 10.96 4.65 -1.52
N LEU A 139 11.43 3.80 -2.42
CA LEU A 139 10.84 2.50 -2.74
C LEU A 139 11.57 1.40 -1.95
N SER A 140 10.83 0.58 -1.21
CA SER A 140 11.38 -0.61 -0.54
C SER A 140 11.02 -1.88 -1.34
N ALA A 141 12.02 -2.71 -1.61
CA ALA A 141 11.88 -3.96 -2.37
C ALA A 141 12.03 -5.23 -1.50
N SER A 142 12.01 -5.08 -0.17
CA SER A 142 12.16 -6.20 0.77
C SER A 142 10.85 -6.45 1.52
N GLN A 143 10.29 -7.65 1.35
CA GLN A 143 9.20 -8.15 2.19
C GLN A 143 9.77 -9.25 3.11
N PRO A 144 9.55 -9.18 4.44
CA PRO A 144 9.96 -10.25 5.34
C PRO A 144 9.01 -11.44 5.16
N ILE A 145 9.50 -12.52 4.55
CA ILE A 145 8.77 -13.78 4.42
C ILE A 145 9.19 -14.67 5.60
N SER A 146 8.42 -14.64 6.70
CA SER A 146 8.49 -15.65 7.76
C SER A 146 7.17 -15.62 8.54
N GLY A 147 6.47 -16.76 8.57
CA GLY A 147 5.08 -16.87 9.00
C GLY A 147 4.82 -16.78 10.50
N GLY A 148 3.53 -16.77 10.83
CA GLY A 148 2.98 -16.85 12.19
C GLY A 148 1.91 -15.79 12.43
N ASP A 149 0.65 -16.22 12.39
CA ASP A 149 -0.51 -15.60 13.01
C ASP A 149 -0.87 -14.16 12.60
N LEU A 150 -1.69 -14.06 11.56
CA LEU A 150 -2.95 -13.31 11.49
C LEU A 150 -3.59 -13.66 10.14
N GLU A 151 -4.91 -13.80 10.11
CA GLU A 151 -5.76 -14.30 9.01
C GLU A 151 -5.82 -13.37 7.78
N TYR A 152 -4.68 -12.76 7.39
CA TYR A 152 -4.45 -11.90 6.23
C TYR A 152 -3.17 -12.35 5.50
N SER A 153 -3.15 -13.63 5.12
CA SER A 153 -1.93 -14.31 4.68
C SER A 153 -1.65 -14.09 3.19
N LEU A 154 -0.59 -13.31 2.95
CA LEU A 154 0.16 -13.13 1.70
C LEU A 154 -0.49 -12.19 0.67
N LEU A 155 -0.56 -10.92 1.05
CA LEU A 155 -0.63 -9.83 0.08
C LEU A 155 0.55 -9.97 -0.89
N LEU A 156 0.22 -10.39 -2.11
CA LEU A 156 0.74 -9.79 -3.34
C LEU A 156 1.13 -8.35 -3.00
N ALA A 157 2.43 -8.08 -2.94
CA ALA A 157 3.08 -6.93 -2.33
C ALA A 157 2.17 -5.92 -1.63
N VAL A 158 2.36 -5.77 -0.31
CA VAL A 158 2.17 -4.45 0.28
C VAL A 158 3.15 -3.53 -0.44
N VAL A 159 2.69 -2.85 -1.48
CA VAL A 159 3.38 -1.66 -1.97
C VAL A 159 3.17 -0.62 -0.88
N VAL A 160 4.00 -0.70 0.17
CA VAL A 160 4.25 0.44 1.04
C VAL A 160 5.00 1.41 0.15
N LEU A 161 4.28 2.24 -0.59
CA LEU A 161 4.86 3.49 -1.04
C LEU A 161 5.22 4.21 0.23
N GLY A 162 6.52 4.53 0.35
CA GLY A 162 7.08 5.06 1.57
C GLY A 162 6.20 6.13 2.19
N VAL A 163 6.12 6.06 3.51
CA VAL A 163 5.71 7.14 4.41
C VAL A 163 6.05 8.49 3.78
N VAL A 164 5.04 9.24 3.35
CA VAL A 164 5.22 10.64 2.91
C VAL A 164 5.51 11.47 4.15
N ALA A 165 6.77 11.51 4.56
CA ALA A 165 7.28 12.44 5.55
C ALA A 165 7.91 13.64 4.84
N ALA A 166 7.08 14.58 4.39
CA ALA A 166 7.52 15.94 4.09
C ALA A 166 6.37 16.96 4.21
N LEU A 167 5.65 16.97 5.34
CA LEU A 167 4.86 18.14 5.72
C LEU A 167 5.81 19.26 6.16
N ARG A 168 6.35 20.01 5.19
CA ARG A 168 6.89 21.35 5.48
C ARG A 168 6.63 22.41 4.43
N ARG A 169 5.89 22.14 3.36
CA ARG A 169 5.60 23.20 2.37
C ARG A 169 4.38 23.00 1.49
N PHE A 170 3.19 22.75 2.06
CA PHE A 170 1.96 23.04 1.33
C PHE A 170 0.92 23.66 2.25
N GLY A 171 0.50 24.88 1.88
CA GLY A 171 -0.53 25.62 2.57
C GLY A 171 -1.87 24.88 2.50
N ARG A 172 -2.47 24.71 3.68
CA ARG A 172 -3.91 24.74 3.97
C ARG A 172 -4.83 24.31 2.81
N TRP A 173 -5.12 23.02 2.74
CA TRP A 173 -6.28 22.50 2.01
C TRP A 173 -7.56 22.81 2.81
N ARG A 174 -8.55 23.42 2.18
CA ARG A 174 -9.94 23.50 2.66
C ARG A 174 -10.75 22.51 1.82
N TRP A 175 -11.57 21.70 2.50
CA TRP A 175 -12.61 20.88 1.87
C TRP A 175 -13.61 21.74 1.10
#